data_AF-A0A419DQ62-F1
#
_entry.id   AF-A0A419DQ62-F1
#
_cell.length_a   1.000
_cell.length_b   1.000
_cell.length_c   1.000
_cell.angle_alpha   90.00
_cell.angle_beta   90.00
_cell.angle_gamma   90.00
#
_symmetry.space_group_name_H-M   'P 1'
#
loop_
_entity.id
_entity.type
_entity.pdbx_description
1 polymer ?
#
loop_
_entity_poly.entity_id
_entity_poly.type
_entity_poly.pdbx_seq_one_letter_code
_entity_poly.pdbx_strand_id
1 'polypeptide(L)'
;MWKKSLAFVTALFFALSIGQSVFAAIDTSAMEKALDEDLKSTHYDYKKGSVEVEDPKTFTGEKGEQVIGGIAVIETVRDGIFITIKREIHFFNADSGKLLTSADAAKIDGVKGYIDSNSDNLQQKVVYWLPMLLMILLIAVPAVILYVVVPRLYSTTEYMNPIYERNDNPR
;
A
#
# COMPACT_ATOMS: atom_id res chain seq x y z
N MET A 1 -6.41 -32.73 11.34
CA MET A 1 -5.25 -32.08 10.66
C MET A 1 -5.34 -30.55 10.66
N TRP A 2 -6.53 -29.94 10.67
CA TRP A 2 -6.69 -28.48 10.65
C TRP A 2 -6.04 -27.71 11.82
N LYS A 3 -6.13 -28.23 13.07
CA LYS A 3 -5.56 -27.53 14.24
C LYS A 3 -4.03 -27.43 14.21
N LYS A 4 -3.34 -28.39 13.58
CA LYS A 4 -1.87 -28.37 13.42
C LYS A 4 -1.43 -27.40 12.32
N SER A 5 -2.26 -27.25 11.27
CA SER A 5 -2.04 -26.27 10.21
C SER A 5 -2.25 -24.83 10.70
N LEU A 6 -3.27 -24.59 11.53
CA LEU A 6 -3.52 -23.27 12.10
C LEU A 6 -2.36 -22.79 12.98
N ALA A 7 -1.85 -23.67 13.85
CA ALA A 7 -0.72 -23.38 14.75
C ALA A 7 0.57 -23.02 13.98
N PHE A 8 0.83 -23.70 12.87
CA PHE A 8 1.97 -23.43 12.00
C PHE A 8 1.86 -22.06 11.31
N VAL A 9 0.66 -21.71 10.83
CA VAL A 9 0.41 -20.39 10.21
C VAL A 9 0.55 -19.25 11.23
N THR A 10 0.05 -19.42 12.45
CA THR A 10 0.23 -18.42 13.52
C THR A 10 1.68 -18.28 13.97
N ALA A 11 2.44 -19.38 14.04
CA ALA A 11 3.86 -19.34 14.41
C ALA A 11 4.71 -18.67 13.31
N LEU A 12 4.37 -18.90 12.04
CA LEU A 12 5.01 -18.23 10.91
C LEU A 12 4.74 -16.72 10.91
N PHE A 13 3.50 -16.30 11.21
CA PHE A 13 3.16 -14.88 11.39
C PHE A 13 3.90 -14.24 12.57
N PHE A 14 4.06 -14.95 13.69
CA PHE A 14 4.82 -14.46 14.83
C PHE A 14 6.32 -14.34 14.54
N ALA A 15 6.91 -15.32 13.85
CA ALA A 15 8.32 -15.29 13.46
C ALA A 15 8.62 -14.16 12.47
N LEU A 16 7.68 -13.85 11.56
CA LEU A 16 7.78 -12.71 10.65
C LEU A 16 7.59 -11.36 11.35
N SER A 17 6.99 -11.32 12.55
CA SER A 17 6.76 -10.07 13.29
C SER A 17 7.96 -9.58 14.12
N ILE A 18 8.98 -10.41 14.34
CA ILE A 18 10.12 -10.09 15.23
C ILE A 18 11.33 -9.49 14.46
N GLY A 19 11.23 -9.37 13.14
CA GLY A 19 12.31 -8.86 12.28
C GLY A 19 12.24 -7.36 11.99
N GLN A 20 12.08 -6.50 13.00
CA GLN A 20 12.33 -5.06 12.82
C GLN A 20 13.57 -4.68 13.60
N SER A 21 14.72 -4.80 12.93
CA SER A 21 15.99 -4.24 13.35
C SER A 21 15.81 -2.75 13.65
N VAL A 22 15.97 -2.37 14.92
CA VAL A 22 16.02 -0.98 15.35
C VAL A 22 17.36 -0.39 14.89
N PHE A 23 17.39 0.10 13.65
CA PHE A 23 18.40 1.08 13.25
C PHE A 23 18.18 2.34 14.08
N ALA A 24 19.27 3.00 14.50
CA ALA A 24 19.18 4.30 15.16
C ALA A 24 18.35 5.23 14.28
N ALA A 25 17.11 5.50 14.70
CA ALA A 25 16.17 6.28 13.93
C ALA A 25 16.68 7.72 13.91
N ILE A 26 17.08 8.19 12.73
CA ILE A 26 17.24 9.62 12.50
C ILE A 26 15.84 10.24 12.64
N ASP A 27 15.71 11.29 13.45
CA ASP A 27 14.42 11.97 13.63
C ASP A 27 14.04 12.71 12.34
N THR A 28 13.16 12.09 11.55
CA THR A 28 12.62 12.60 10.29
C THR A 28 11.31 13.36 10.48
N SER A 29 10.79 13.49 11.71
CA SER A 29 9.45 14.01 11.94
C SER A 29 9.25 15.46 11.47
N ALA A 30 10.31 16.28 11.57
CA ALA A 30 10.30 17.66 11.07
C ALA A 30 10.31 17.71 9.53
N MET A 31 11.05 16.79 8.90
CA MET A 31 11.10 16.64 7.45
C MET A 31 9.76 16.14 6.90
N GLU A 32 9.15 15.14 7.54
CA GLU A 32 7.82 14.62 7.19
C GLU A 32 6.74 15.69 7.26
N LYS A 33 6.74 16.53 8.30
CA LYS A 33 5.79 17.65 8.42
C LYS A 33 5.99 18.70 7.33
N ALA A 34 7.24 19.08 7.06
CA ALA A 34 7.54 20.05 6.00
C ALA A 34 7.11 19.51 4.62
N LEU A 35 7.30 18.20 4.38
CA LEU A 35 6.85 17.53 3.17
C LEU A 35 5.33 17.41 3.10
N ASP A 36 4.62 17.09 4.18
CA ASP A 36 3.14 17.02 4.20
C ASP A 36 2.51 18.38 3.85
N GLU A 37 3.10 19.49 4.33
CA GLU A 37 2.64 20.84 4.00
C GLU A 37 2.91 21.20 2.53
N ASP A 38 4.11 20.94 2.03
CA ASP A 38 4.49 21.24 0.64
C ASP A 38 3.70 20.40 -0.35
N LEU A 39 3.62 19.08 -0.13
CA LEU A 39 2.95 18.13 -1.02
C LEU A 39 1.44 18.33 -1.07
N LYS A 40 0.82 18.73 0.05
CA LYS A 40 -0.60 19.10 0.06
C LYS A 40 -0.90 20.32 -0.81
N SER A 41 0.05 21.26 -0.90
CA SER A 41 -0.10 22.45 -1.75
C SER A 41 0.16 22.15 -3.23
N THR A 42 1.06 21.22 -3.51
CA THR A 42 1.56 20.91 -4.87
C THR A 42 0.78 19.80 -5.56
N HIS A 43 0.22 18.84 -4.81
CA HIS A 43 -0.46 17.67 -5.36
C HIS A 43 -1.90 17.57 -4.85
N TYR A 44 -2.87 17.78 -5.75
CA TYR A 44 -4.30 17.65 -5.45
C TYR A 44 -4.70 16.22 -5.01
N ASP A 45 -4.03 15.19 -5.54
CA ASP A 45 -4.32 13.78 -5.29
C ASP A 45 -3.55 13.19 -4.08
N TYR A 46 -2.84 14.04 -3.33
CA TYR A 46 -1.99 13.59 -2.22
C TYR A 46 -2.82 13.15 -1.01
N LYS A 47 -2.45 11.99 -0.46
CA LYS A 47 -3.07 11.48 0.77
C LYS A 47 -2.36 12.11 1.98
N LYS A 48 -3.03 13.07 2.60
CA LYS A 48 -2.49 13.79 3.77
C LYS A 48 -1.97 12.83 4.85
N GLY A 49 -0.76 13.08 5.32
CA GLY A 49 -0.09 12.33 6.40
C GLY A 49 0.41 10.95 5.98
N SER A 50 0.44 10.64 4.68
CA SER A 50 0.95 9.37 4.17
C SER A 50 2.44 9.42 3.77
N VAL A 51 3.13 10.52 4.08
CA VAL A 51 4.56 10.65 3.76
C VAL A 51 5.36 9.92 4.82
N GLU A 52 6.16 8.96 4.35
CA GLU A 52 7.14 8.27 5.17
C GLU A 52 8.54 8.53 4.59
N VAL A 53 9.53 8.76 5.44
CA VAL A 53 10.92 8.96 5.01
C VAL A 53 11.70 7.66 5.21
N GLU A 54 12.09 7.02 4.11
CA GLU A 54 12.95 5.84 4.08
C GLU A 54 14.43 6.23 3.92
N ASP A 55 15.33 5.39 4.45
CA ASP A 55 16.80 5.52 4.39
C ASP A 55 17.33 6.94 4.69
N PRO A 56 16.96 7.55 5.83
CA PRO A 56 17.46 8.87 6.17
C PRO A 56 18.97 8.85 6.34
N LYS A 57 19.63 9.90 5.85
CA LYS A 57 21.08 10.10 5.96
C LYS A 57 21.37 11.57 6.23
N THR A 58 22.21 11.83 7.22
CA THR A 58 22.66 13.19 7.53
C THR A 58 23.92 13.52 6.74
N PHE A 59 23.94 14.73 6.16
CA PHE A 59 25.02 15.36 5.45
C PHE A 59 25.36 16.67 6.16
N THR A 60 26.61 17.11 6.05
CA THR A 60 27.06 18.39 6.57
C THR A 60 27.22 19.34 5.39
N GLY A 61 26.47 20.43 5.37
CA GLY A 61 26.57 21.47 4.35
C GLY A 61 27.85 22.30 4.49
N GLU A 62 28.15 23.12 3.47
CA GLU A 62 29.39 23.92 3.41
C GLU A 62 29.56 24.88 4.60
N LYS A 63 28.44 25.33 5.20
CA LYS A 63 28.45 26.24 6.36
C LYS A 63 28.42 25.51 7.70
N GLY A 64 28.57 24.19 7.71
CA GLY A 64 28.47 23.35 8.90
C GLY A 64 27.02 23.04 9.32
N GLU A 65 26.05 23.37 8.46
CA GLU A 65 24.62 23.09 8.68
C GLU A 65 24.30 21.59 8.51
N GLN A 66 23.40 21.07 9.33
CA GLN A 66 22.96 19.68 9.24
C GLN A 66 21.84 19.53 8.23
N VAL A 67 22.07 18.69 7.23
CA VAL A 67 21.12 18.41 6.16
C VAL A 67 20.74 16.94 6.19
N ILE A 68 19.47 16.64 6.38
CA ILE A 68 18.93 15.28 6.36
C ILE A 68 18.40 15.02 4.96
N GLY A 69 19.00 14.06 4.24
CA GLY A 69 18.46 13.52 3.00
C GLY A 69 17.69 12.23 3.28
N GLY A 70 16.59 12.02 2.58
CA GLY A 70 15.78 10.81 2.73
C GLY A 70 14.89 10.57 1.51
N ILE A 71 14.45 9.32 1.34
CA ILE A 71 13.50 8.94 0.29
C ILE A 71 12.11 9.14 0.86
N ALA A 72 11.41 10.18 0.43
CA ALA A 72 10.01 10.39 0.74
C ALA A 72 9.15 9.42 -0.09
N VAL A 73 8.40 8.58 0.60
CA VAL A 73 7.37 7.72 0.05
C VAL A 73 6.05 8.47 0.10
N ILE A 74 5.52 8.83 -1.06
CA ILE A 74 4.32 9.64 -1.24
C ILE A 74 3.20 8.74 -1.75
N GLU A 75 2.11 8.63 -0.98
CA GLU A 75 0.89 7.99 -1.47
C GLU A 75 -0.05 9.04 -2.09
N THR A 76 -0.51 8.72 -3.30
CA THR A 76 -1.54 9.49 -3.99
C THR A 76 -2.75 8.60 -4.24
N VAL A 77 -3.95 9.16 -4.15
CA VAL A 77 -5.21 8.44 -4.33
C VAL A 77 -6.02 9.14 -5.41
N ARG A 78 -6.08 8.52 -6.59
CA ARG A 78 -6.92 8.99 -7.69
C ARG A 78 -8.24 8.25 -7.71
N ASP A 79 -9.34 8.99 -7.83
CA ASP A 79 -10.73 8.49 -7.90
C ASP A 79 -11.13 7.53 -6.75
N GLY A 80 -10.45 7.62 -5.60
CA GLY A 80 -10.73 6.81 -4.40
C GLY A 80 -10.28 5.34 -4.48
N ILE A 81 -9.92 4.83 -5.65
CA ILE A 81 -9.59 3.41 -5.87
C ILE A 81 -8.20 3.15 -6.46
N PHE A 82 -7.57 4.17 -7.05
CA PHE A 82 -6.23 4.06 -7.62
C PHE A 82 -5.21 4.66 -6.66
N ILE A 83 -4.67 3.80 -5.81
CA ILE A 83 -3.57 4.17 -4.90
C ILE A 83 -2.26 4.02 -5.68
N THR A 84 -1.47 5.10 -5.70
CA THR A 84 -0.15 5.12 -6.33
C THR A 84 0.87 5.56 -5.29
N ILE A 85 1.92 4.76 -5.14
CA ILE A 85 3.05 5.04 -4.26
C ILE A 85 4.18 5.56 -5.14
N LYS A 86 4.61 6.79 -4.88
CA LYS A 86 5.74 7.44 -5.57
C LYS A 86 6.89 7.60 -4.58
N ARG A 87 8.11 7.35 -5.02
CA ARG A 87 9.32 7.51 -4.19
C ARG A 87 10.14 8.67 -4.75
N GLU A 88 10.43 9.65 -3.92
CA GLU A 88 11.18 10.85 -4.30
C GLU A 88 12.26 11.15 -3.26
N ILE A 89 13.46 11.55 -3.69
CA ILE A 89 14.51 11.97 -2.75
C ILE A 89 14.30 13.45 -2.43
N HIS A 90 14.22 13.75 -1.13
CA HIS A 90 14.11 15.11 -0.62
C HIS A 90 15.22 15.38 0.39
N PHE A 91 15.60 16.65 0.50
CA PHE A 91 16.64 17.11 1.42
C PHE A 91 16.06 18.19 2.33
N PHE A 92 16.31 18.07 3.62
CA PHE A 92 15.81 18.96 4.65
C PHE A 92 16.98 19.52 5.46
N ASN A 93 17.06 20.85 5.58
CA ASN A 93 18.05 21.48 6.44
C ASN A 93 17.45 21.59 7.86
N ALA A 94 18.03 20.86 8.80
CA ALA A 94 17.53 20.74 10.18
C ALA A 94 17.67 22.05 10.97
N ASP A 95 18.68 22.87 10.66
CA ASP A 95 18.93 24.14 11.36
C ASP A 95 17.96 25.24 10.92
N SER A 96 17.63 25.28 9.63
CA SER A 96 16.72 26.27 9.06
C SER A 96 15.25 25.83 9.04
N GLY A 97 14.99 24.54 9.28
CA GLY A 97 13.65 23.95 9.24
C GLY A 97 13.00 23.96 7.85
N LYS A 98 13.80 24.00 6.78
CA LYS A 98 13.33 24.15 5.40
C LYS A 98 13.79 23.02 4.50
N LEU A 99 12.92 22.64 3.57
CA LEU A 99 13.27 21.78 2.44
C LEU A 99 14.24 22.51 1.50
N LEU A 100 15.30 21.82 1.10
CA LEU A 100 16.27 22.32 0.16
C LEU A 100 15.83 22.00 -1.26
N THR A 101 16.06 22.94 -2.17
CA THR A 101 15.89 22.68 -3.60
C THR A 101 16.97 21.70 -4.08
N SER A 102 16.69 20.97 -5.16
CA SER A 102 17.68 20.05 -5.75
C SER A 102 18.99 20.75 -6.11
N ALA A 103 18.93 22.04 -6.48
CA ALA A 103 20.08 22.85 -6.81
C ALA A 103 20.94 23.21 -5.58
N ASP A 104 20.33 23.39 -4.41
CA ASP A 104 21.04 23.68 -3.17
C ASP A 104 21.58 22.40 -2.52
N ALA A 105 20.83 21.30 -2.60
CA ALA A 105 21.30 20.00 -2.15
C ALA A 105 22.48 19.48 -2.96
N ALA A 106 22.53 19.75 -4.28
CA ALA A 106 23.63 19.33 -5.15
C ALA A 106 24.99 19.95 -4.82
N LYS A 107 25.02 21.05 -4.04
CA LYS A 107 26.25 21.71 -3.60
C LYS A 107 26.90 21.01 -2.39
N ILE A 108 26.17 20.10 -1.73
CA ILE A 108 26.65 19.40 -0.53
C ILE A 108 27.42 18.16 -0.94
N ASP A 109 28.59 17.97 -0.33
CA ASP A 109 29.44 16.83 -0.63
C ASP A 109 28.78 15.51 -0.20
N GLY A 110 28.86 14.47 -1.04
CA GLY A 110 28.22 13.17 -0.82
C GLY A 110 26.73 13.07 -1.19
N VAL A 111 26.02 14.17 -1.46
CA VAL A 111 24.61 14.13 -1.90
C VAL A 111 24.47 13.48 -3.27
N LYS A 112 25.36 13.80 -4.21
CA LYS A 112 25.33 13.21 -5.56
C LYS A 112 25.48 11.68 -5.51
N GLY A 113 26.39 11.17 -4.69
CA GLY A 113 26.58 9.73 -4.50
C GLY A 113 25.36 9.05 -3.86
N TYR A 114 24.65 9.74 -2.98
CA TYR A 114 23.41 9.23 -2.39
C TYR A 114 22.25 9.17 -3.39
N ILE A 115 22.13 10.17 -4.28
CA ILE A 115 21.14 10.16 -5.37
C ILE A 115 21.45 9.01 -6.34
N ASP A 116 22.70 8.89 -6.77
CA ASP A 116 23.13 7.85 -7.70
C ASP A 116 22.96 6.44 -7.10
N SER A 117 23.20 6.25 -5.79
CA SER A 117 23.00 4.95 -5.14
C SER A 117 21.53 4.55 -4.99
N ASN A 118 20.61 5.52 -5.02
CA ASN A 118 19.18 5.30 -4.78
C ASN A 118 18.32 5.56 -6.03
N SER A 119 18.93 5.85 -7.18
CA SER A 119 18.19 6.14 -8.42
C SER A 119 17.25 5.01 -8.82
N ASP A 120 17.68 3.77 -8.63
CA ASP A 120 16.91 2.58 -8.98
C ASP A 120 15.71 2.36 -8.04
N ASN A 121 15.75 2.97 -6.85
CA ASN A 121 14.69 2.91 -5.83
C ASN A 121 13.60 3.99 -6.01
N LEU A 122 13.78 4.95 -6.91
CA LEU A 122 12.82 6.05 -7.20
C LEU A 122 11.58 5.62 -8.02
N GLN A 123 11.18 4.36 -7.91
CA GLN A 123 10.11 3.81 -8.73
C GLN A 123 8.74 4.26 -8.24
N GLN A 124 7.85 4.46 -9.21
CA GLN A 124 6.42 4.64 -8.97
C GLN A 124 5.72 3.28 -9.09
N LYS A 125 4.93 2.91 -8.07
CA LYS A 125 4.17 1.67 -8.04
C LYS A 125 2.68 1.97 -7.91
N VAL A 126 1.89 1.32 -8.74
CA VAL A 126 0.42 1.34 -8.63
C VAL A 126 -0.02 0.14 -7.81
N VAL A 127 -0.87 0.38 -6.83
CA VAL A 127 -1.39 -0.63 -5.91
C VAL A 127 -2.67 -1.23 -6.51
N TYR A 128 -2.56 -2.42 -7.10
CA TYR A 128 -3.63 -3.04 -7.88
C TYR A 128 -4.61 -3.92 -7.10
N TRP A 129 -4.38 -4.16 -5.79
CA TRP A 129 -5.22 -5.10 -5.04
C TRP A 129 -6.69 -4.66 -4.99
N LEU A 130 -6.96 -3.36 -4.87
CA LEU A 130 -8.32 -2.83 -4.76
C LEU A 130 -9.09 -2.91 -6.10
N PRO A 131 -8.54 -2.45 -7.26
CA PRO A 131 -9.16 -2.72 -8.56
C PRO A 131 -9.32 -4.22 -8.87
N MET A 132 -8.33 -5.04 -8.50
CA MET A 132 -8.39 -6.48 -8.74
C MET A 132 -9.50 -7.15 -7.92
N LEU A 133 -9.68 -6.75 -6.65
CA LEU A 133 -10.76 -7.24 -5.80
C LEU A 133 -12.14 -6.90 -6.38
N LEU A 134 -12.32 -5.68 -6.89
CA LEU A 134 -13.57 -5.27 -7.55
C LEU A 134 -13.87 -6.12 -8.79
N MET A 135 -12.86 -6.40 -9.62
CA MET A 135 -13.00 -7.27 -10.80
C MET A 135 -13.36 -8.71 -10.41
N ILE A 136 -12.73 -9.25 -9.36
CA ILE A 136 -13.06 -10.59 -8.86
C ILE A 136 -14.50 -10.63 -8.35
N LEU A 137 -14.95 -9.61 -7.60
CA LEU A 137 -16.31 -9.55 -7.09
C LEU A 137 -17.35 -9.47 -8.22
N LEU A 138 -17.06 -8.69 -9.27
CA LEU A 138 -17.90 -8.56 -10.46
C LEU A 138 -18.10 -9.90 -11.19
N ILE A 139 -17.11 -10.79 -11.19
CA ILE A 139 -17.19 -12.10 -11.85
C ILE A 139 -17.76 -13.15 -10.89
N ALA A 140 -17.30 -13.16 -9.65
CA ALA A 140 -17.67 -14.17 -8.65
C ALA A 140 -19.14 -14.08 -8.26
N VAL A 141 -19.71 -12.88 -8.10
CA VAL A 141 -21.11 -12.72 -7.69
C VAL A 141 -22.08 -13.28 -8.73
N PRO A 142 -22.02 -12.91 -10.03
CA PRO A 142 -22.85 -13.53 -11.07
C PRO A 142 -22.61 -15.04 -11.19
N ALA A 143 -21.37 -15.51 -11.07
CA ALA A 143 -21.07 -16.94 -11.11
C ALA A 143 -21.76 -17.70 -9.97
N VAL A 144 -21.69 -17.19 -8.73
CA VAL A 144 -22.39 -17.80 -7.59
C VAL A 144 -23.90 -17.80 -7.79
N ILE A 145 -24.48 -16.72 -8.32
CA ILE A 145 -25.90 -16.66 -8.65
C ILE A 145 -26.26 -17.74 -9.68
N LEU A 146 -25.50 -17.85 -10.78
CA LEU A 146 -25.77 -18.81 -11.86
C LEU A 146 -25.56 -20.27 -11.44
N TYR A 147 -24.55 -20.57 -10.63
CA TYR A 147 -24.18 -21.96 -10.30
C TYR A 147 -24.79 -22.47 -8.98
N VAL A 148 -25.13 -21.59 -8.03
CA VAL A 148 -25.67 -22.01 -6.72
C VAL A 148 -27.13 -21.60 -6.56
N VAL A 149 -27.48 -20.36 -6.93
CA VAL A 149 -28.82 -19.81 -6.63
C VAL A 149 -29.83 -20.23 -7.69
N VAL A 150 -29.52 -20.08 -8.98
CA VAL A 150 -30.41 -20.45 -10.07
C VAL A 150 -30.79 -21.94 -10.03
N PRO A 151 -29.85 -22.89 -9.87
CA PRO A 151 -30.22 -24.31 -9.81
C PRO A 151 -31.06 -24.64 -8.59
N ARG A 152 -30.89 -23.96 -7.44
CA ARG A 152 -31.73 -24.18 -6.26
C ARG A 152 -33.13 -23.59 -6.40
N LEU A 153 -33.26 -22.40 -7.00
CA LEU A 153 -34.56 -21.74 -7.19
C LEU A 153 -35.38 -22.39 -8.32
N TYR A 154 -34.72 -22.94 -9.33
CA TYR A 154 -35.35 -23.56 -10.49
C TYR A 154 -35.15 -25.09 -10.53
N SER A 155 -34.75 -25.72 -9.42
CA SER A 155 -34.69 -27.19 -9.32
C SER A 155 -36.10 -27.75 -9.37
N THR A 156 -36.56 -28.17 -10.54
CA THR A 156 -37.84 -28.86 -10.71
C THR A 156 -37.83 -30.28 -10.14
N THR A 157 -36.70 -30.74 -9.56
CA THR A 157 -36.58 -32.06 -8.92
C THR A 157 -37.31 -32.15 -7.57
N GLU A 158 -37.49 -31.04 -6.84
CA GLU A 158 -38.40 -31.00 -5.67
C GLU A 158 -39.84 -30.63 -6.06
N TYR A 159 -40.04 -30.14 -7.29
CA TYR A 159 -41.35 -29.83 -7.87
C TYR A 159 -41.96 -31.02 -8.65
N MET A 160 -41.56 -32.26 -8.31
CA MET A 160 -42.42 -33.42 -8.60
C MET A 160 -43.64 -33.32 -7.69
N ASN A 161 -44.64 -32.65 -8.24
CA ASN A 161 -45.99 -32.50 -7.74
C ASN A 161 -46.49 -33.81 -7.09
N PRO A 162 -46.86 -33.84 -5.79
CA PRO A 162 -47.37 -35.04 -5.11
C PRO A 162 -48.70 -35.55 -5.71
N ILE A 163 -49.26 -34.86 -6.69
CA ILE A 163 -50.46 -35.26 -7.44
C ILE A 163 -50.19 -36.48 -8.36
N TYR A 164 -48.95 -36.79 -8.70
CA TYR A 164 -48.63 -37.96 -9.55
C TYR A 164 -48.28 -39.25 -8.79
N GLU A 165 -48.10 -39.21 -7.47
CA GLU A 165 -47.80 -40.41 -6.66
C GLU A 165 -49.05 -41.13 -6.14
N ARG A 166 -50.26 -40.58 -6.33
CA ARG A 166 -51.50 -41.20 -5.83
C ARG A 166 -52.48 -41.50 -6.96
N ASN A 167 -52.07 -42.34 -7.92
CA ASN A 167 -53.00 -43.09 -8.77
C ASN A 167 -52.95 -44.58 -8.40
N ASP A 168 -53.33 -44.87 -7.17
CA ASP A 168 -53.74 -46.22 -6.77
C ASP A 168 -55.17 -46.43 -7.30
N ASN A 169 -55.28 -46.73 -8.60
CA ASN A 169 -56.53 -47.16 -9.21
C ASN A 169 -56.69 -48.67 -8.96
N PRO A 170 -57.58 -49.13 -8.07
CA PRO A 170 -57.94 -50.55 -8.04
C PRO A 170 -58.72 -50.87 -9.32
N ARG A 171 -58.20 -51.84 -10.09
CA ARG A 171 -59.00 -52.58 -11.07
C ARG A 171 -59.92 -53.56 -10.34
#